data_AF-A0A523VL06-F1
#
_entry.id   AF-A0A523VL06-F1
#
_cell.length_a   1.000
_cell.length_b   1.000
_cell.length_c   1.000
_cell.angle_alpha   90.00
_cell.angle_beta   90.00
_cell.angle_gamma   90.00
#
_symmetry.space_group_name_H-M   'P 1'
#
loop_
_entity.id
_entity.type
_entity.pdbx_description
1 polymer ?
#
loop_
_entity_poly.entity_id
_entity_poly.type
_entity_poly.pdbx_seq_one_letter_code
_entity_poly.pdbx_strand_id
1 'polypeptide(L)'
;MDNVVIAPGQYSVELSDGRIVFRSRPSDPRAPWSRIKDYCQRDERWRNQPYSSSGSASFGKYGCLVTALTSLATFAGYDVTPLTLAREIDKAGAFEGNFLRHPSKVADVFPRLKWHYDYFVGGKLTSLVNWRNRPADMGILATLLQTQPVVVEVDFDGADSDVDQHFVLALAYRPDPLSGVDDELLILDPFTGRRSNVLVDYFNPKWMRNNTMKPGQTRVSRTVMGLRLWQVVFDTRNEPLPDPSPDGPADPEPEEPPQRAPQRVAQSPQMGPYLRPGVPLPWSSGGVSVPQPPPRPAATDPDGGEPAGEAAESAPASD
;
A
#
# COMPACT_ATOMS: atom_id res chain seq x y z
N MET A 1 18.98 -16.53 12.62
CA MET A 1 18.13 -15.45 13.18
C MET A 1 18.48 -14.26 12.33
N ASP A 2 17.70 -14.07 11.26
CA ASP A 2 18.06 -13.15 10.21
C ASP A 2 17.40 -11.81 10.52
N ASN A 3 18.23 -10.80 10.69
CA ASN A 3 17.80 -9.45 10.98
C ASN A 3 16.91 -8.96 9.82
N VAL A 4 15.65 -8.65 10.12
CA VAL A 4 14.79 -7.90 9.21
C VAL A 4 15.38 -6.49 9.13
N VAL A 5 16.07 -6.21 8.03
CA VAL A 5 16.57 -4.88 7.71
C VAL A 5 15.38 -4.05 7.27
N ILE A 6 14.77 -3.31 8.20
CA ILE A 6 14.09 -2.06 7.85
C ILE A 6 15.18 -1.18 7.22
N ALA A 7 14.94 -0.56 6.07
CA ALA A 7 15.83 0.50 5.60
C ALA A 7 16.04 1.48 6.77
N PRO A 8 17.24 1.54 7.38
CA PRO A 8 17.39 2.25 8.65
C PRO A 8 17.03 3.73 8.45
N GLY A 9 16.13 4.26 9.28
CA GLY A 9 16.14 5.70 9.62
C GLY A 9 15.04 6.65 9.12
N GLN A 10 13.93 6.22 8.50
CA GLN A 10 12.99 7.19 7.87
C GLN A 10 11.81 7.71 8.71
N TYR A 11 11.37 7.01 9.75
CA TYR A 11 10.25 7.46 10.61
C TYR A 11 10.53 7.14 12.08
N SER A 12 10.16 8.05 12.98
CA SER A 12 10.01 7.74 14.41
C SER A 12 8.55 7.41 14.70
N VAL A 13 8.35 6.36 15.47
CA VAL A 13 7.04 5.87 15.88
C VAL A 13 6.84 6.32 17.32
N GLU A 14 5.83 7.14 17.56
CA GLU A 14 5.42 7.56 18.91
C GLU A 14 4.03 7.00 19.22
N LEU A 15 3.82 6.57 20.45
CA LEU A 15 2.48 6.31 20.98
C LEU A 15 1.96 7.61 21.60
N SER A 16 0.90 8.18 21.02
CA SER A 16 0.19 9.35 21.56
C SER A 16 -1.29 9.00 21.70
N ASP A 17 -1.84 9.10 22.91
CA ASP A 17 -3.26 8.85 23.21
C ASP A 17 -3.78 7.47 22.76
N GLY A 18 -2.95 6.43 22.89
CA GLY A 18 -3.29 5.07 22.45
C GLY A 18 -3.34 4.91 20.92
N ARG A 19 -2.88 5.91 20.16
CA ARG A 19 -2.71 5.86 18.71
C ARG A 19 -1.24 5.91 18.36
N ILE A 20 -0.86 5.16 17.34
CA ILE A 20 0.48 5.24 16.76
C ILE A 20 0.53 6.48 15.87
N VAL A 21 1.37 7.44 16.25
CA VAL A 21 1.66 8.64 15.48
C VAL A 21 3.01 8.45 14.81
N PHE A 22 3.00 8.44 13.48
CA PHE A 22 4.22 8.45 12.69
C PHE A 22 4.69 9.90 12.58
N ARG A 23 5.85 10.20 13.15
CA ARG A 23 6.59 11.42 12.78
C ARG A 23 7.64 11.01 11.76
N SER A 24 7.63 11.63 10.60
CA SER A 24 8.82 11.59 9.75
C SER A 24 9.97 12.11 10.61
N ARG A 25 11.10 11.37 10.65
CA ARG A 25 12.36 12.07 10.95
C ARG A 25 12.51 13.16 9.89
N PRO A 26 13.24 14.27 10.14
CA PRO A 26 13.60 15.18 9.07
C PRO A 26 14.17 14.32 7.95
N SER A 27 13.40 14.16 6.89
CA SER A 27 13.74 13.25 5.81
C SER A 27 15.10 13.68 5.33
N ASP A 28 15.99 12.72 5.03
CA ASP A 28 16.96 13.06 3.99
C ASP A 28 16.12 13.61 2.82
N PRO A 29 16.25 14.89 2.44
CA PRO A 29 15.47 15.46 1.34
C PRO A 29 15.69 14.71 0.03
N ARG A 30 16.72 13.85 -0.02
CA ARG A 30 17.07 12.93 -1.12
C ARG A 30 16.34 11.58 -1.08
N ALA A 31 15.65 11.23 0.02
CA ALA A 31 14.85 10.02 0.07
C ALA A 31 13.59 10.18 -0.81
N PRO A 32 13.38 9.36 -1.85
CA PRO A 32 12.32 9.59 -2.84
C PRO A 32 10.90 9.62 -2.24
N TRP A 33 10.72 9.10 -1.02
CA TRP A 33 9.47 9.10 -0.27
C TRP A 33 8.98 10.49 0.16
N SER A 34 9.87 11.47 0.34
CA SER A 34 9.49 12.86 0.64
C SER A 34 8.79 13.54 -0.54
N ARG A 35 8.96 13.01 -1.76
CA ARG A 35 8.36 13.53 -2.99
C ARG A 35 6.90 13.12 -3.16
N ILE A 36 6.40 12.17 -2.37
CA ILE A 36 5.01 11.70 -2.46
C ILE A 36 4.08 12.81 -1.98
N LYS A 37 3.26 13.33 -2.89
CA LYS A 37 2.18 14.25 -2.55
C LYS A 37 0.94 13.46 -2.14
N ASP A 38 0.34 13.88 -1.03
CA ASP A 38 -0.84 13.25 -0.44
C ASP A 38 -2.10 13.84 -1.11
N TYR A 39 -2.61 13.18 -2.16
CA TYR A 39 -3.78 13.66 -2.90
C TYR A 39 -5.09 13.06 -2.37
N CYS A 40 -6.14 13.88 -2.36
CA CYS A 40 -7.51 13.48 -2.02
C CYS A 40 -8.40 13.54 -3.26
N GLN A 41 -9.05 12.46 -3.66
CA GLN A 41 -9.97 12.42 -4.81
C GLN A 41 -11.19 13.32 -4.59
N ARG A 42 -11.51 13.66 -3.34
CA ARG A 42 -12.62 14.53 -2.93
C ARG A 42 -12.22 16.00 -2.75
N ASP A 43 -10.99 16.37 -3.11
CA ASP A 43 -10.56 17.76 -3.14
C ASP A 43 -11.43 18.59 -4.10
N GLU A 44 -11.83 19.78 -3.66
CA GLU A 44 -12.79 20.64 -4.37
C GLU A 44 -12.32 21.04 -5.77
N ARG A 45 -11.00 21.07 -5.99
CA ARG A 45 -10.40 21.41 -7.28
C ARG A 45 -10.76 20.42 -8.39
N TRP A 46 -11.05 19.16 -8.06
CA TRP A 46 -11.32 18.12 -9.07
C TRP A 46 -12.44 17.15 -8.73
N ARG A 47 -12.99 17.11 -7.51
CA ARG A 47 -13.99 16.10 -7.09
C ARG A 47 -15.20 15.97 -8.02
N ASN A 48 -15.60 17.07 -8.65
CA ASN A 48 -16.75 17.13 -9.56
C ASN A 48 -16.36 16.99 -11.04
N GLN A 49 -15.07 16.88 -11.36
CA GLN A 49 -14.57 16.74 -12.72
C GLN A 49 -14.58 15.26 -13.14
N PRO A 50 -14.91 14.94 -14.39
CA PRO A 50 -14.68 13.61 -14.94
C PRO A 50 -13.18 13.34 -15.06
N TYR A 51 -12.76 12.11 -14.79
CA TYR A 51 -11.35 11.68 -14.94
C TYR A 51 -11.05 11.01 -16.29
N SER A 52 -12.05 10.83 -17.14
CA SER A 52 -11.93 10.30 -18.50
C SER A 52 -12.88 11.06 -19.42
N SER A 53 -12.44 11.45 -20.61
CA SER A 53 -13.26 12.13 -21.62
C SER A 53 -14.31 11.21 -22.24
N SER A 54 -14.08 9.90 -22.23
CA SER A 54 -15.04 8.90 -22.70
C SER A 54 -15.99 8.41 -21.59
N GLY A 55 -15.80 8.88 -20.36
CA GLY A 55 -16.55 8.48 -19.18
C GLY A 55 -17.38 9.62 -18.56
N SER A 56 -18.27 9.25 -17.65
CA SER A 56 -19.11 10.19 -16.87
C SER A 56 -18.79 10.19 -15.38
N ALA A 57 -17.92 9.29 -14.92
CA ALA A 57 -17.54 9.17 -13.52
C ALA A 57 -16.63 10.33 -13.10
N SER A 58 -16.94 10.92 -11.94
CA SER A 58 -16.12 11.97 -11.34
C SER A 58 -15.06 11.44 -10.38
N PHE A 59 -14.03 12.25 -10.13
CA PHE A 59 -12.99 11.92 -9.15
C PHE A 59 -13.56 11.64 -7.76
N GLY A 60 -14.52 12.45 -7.30
CA GLY A 60 -15.05 12.35 -5.95
C GLY A 60 -15.68 10.99 -5.67
N LYS A 61 -16.31 10.38 -6.69
CA LYS A 61 -17.03 9.11 -6.55
C LYS A 61 -16.17 7.89 -6.88
N TYR A 62 -15.36 7.94 -7.94
CA TYR A 62 -14.66 6.75 -8.45
C TYR A 62 -13.17 6.97 -8.80
N GLY A 63 -12.60 8.12 -8.40
CA GLY A 63 -11.24 8.53 -8.78
C GLY A 63 -10.10 7.91 -7.96
N CYS A 64 -10.35 6.91 -7.12
CA CYS A 64 -9.37 6.37 -6.18
C CYS A 64 -8.10 5.86 -6.88
N LEU A 65 -8.25 5.06 -7.94
CA LEU A 65 -7.12 4.54 -8.70
C LEU A 65 -6.27 5.65 -9.33
N VAL A 66 -6.92 6.62 -9.98
CA VAL A 66 -6.24 7.72 -10.67
C VAL A 66 -5.50 8.60 -9.66
N THR A 67 -6.11 8.84 -8.50
CA THR A 67 -5.51 9.64 -7.44
C THR A 67 -4.32 8.93 -6.78
N ALA A 68 -4.44 7.62 -6.49
CA ALA A 68 -3.31 6.82 -5.98
C ALA A 68 -2.15 6.75 -7.00
N LEU A 69 -2.47 6.58 -8.29
CA LEU A 69 -1.48 6.60 -9.37
C LEU A 69 -0.80 7.98 -9.49
N THR A 70 -1.50 9.07 -9.20
CA THR A 70 -0.92 10.43 -9.17
C THR A 70 0.10 10.56 -8.06
N SER A 71 -0.22 10.08 -6.86
CA SER A 71 0.77 10.05 -5.76
C SER A 71 1.99 9.19 -6.10
N LEU A 72 1.80 8.05 -6.79
CA LEU A 72 2.92 7.26 -7.34
C LEU A 72 3.73 8.02 -8.42
N ALA A 73 3.07 8.81 -9.27
CA ALA A 73 3.76 9.65 -10.26
C ALA A 73 4.64 10.71 -9.58
N THR A 74 4.18 11.29 -8.46
CA THR A 74 5.00 12.24 -7.70
C THR A 74 6.22 11.59 -7.05
N PHE A 75 6.10 10.34 -6.57
CA PHE A 75 7.26 9.54 -6.15
C PHE A 75 8.27 9.37 -7.29
N ALA A 76 7.79 9.12 -8.52
CA ALA A 76 8.62 9.01 -9.72
C ALA A 76 9.24 10.34 -10.18
N GLY A 77 8.95 11.45 -9.49
CA GLY A 77 9.49 12.78 -9.77
C GLY A 77 8.66 13.63 -10.73
N TYR A 78 7.42 13.22 -11.06
CA TYR A 78 6.53 14.06 -11.87
C TYR A 78 5.81 15.10 -11.00
N ASP A 79 5.78 16.35 -11.45
CA ASP A 79 4.93 17.38 -10.84
C ASP A 79 3.57 17.41 -11.53
N VAL A 80 2.64 16.58 -11.06
CA VAL A 80 1.30 16.43 -11.63
C VAL A 80 0.24 16.39 -10.54
N THR A 81 -0.95 16.89 -10.86
CA THR A 81 -2.18 16.76 -10.07
C THR A 81 -3.05 15.62 -10.58
N PRO A 82 -4.06 15.16 -9.82
CA PRO A 82 -4.99 14.14 -10.30
C PRO A 82 -5.65 14.50 -11.63
N LEU A 83 -6.08 15.76 -11.77
CA LEU A 83 -6.72 16.25 -12.98
C LEU A 83 -5.76 16.27 -14.19
N THR A 84 -4.51 16.72 -14.00
CA THR A 84 -3.54 16.76 -15.10
C THR A 84 -3.08 15.36 -15.48
N LEU A 85 -2.80 14.48 -14.51
CA LEU A 85 -2.44 13.09 -14.80
C LEU A 85 -3.55 12.38 -15.58
N ALA A 86 -4.80 12.50 -15.14
CA ALA A 86 -5.95 11.87 -15.79
C ALA A 86 -6.08 12.31 -17.26
N ARG A 87 -5.98 13.61 -17.53
CA ARG A 87 -6.05 14.14 -18.89
C ARG A 87 -4.94 13.60 -19.78
N GLU A 88 -3.72 13.50 -19.27
CA GLU A 88 -2.59 13.02 -20.08
C GLU A 88 -2.71 11.53 -20.39
N ILE A 89 -3.05 10.68 -19.42
CA ILE A 89 -3.24 9.25 -19.68
C ILE A 89 -4.49 8.97 -20.53
N ASP A 90 -5.52 9.79 -20.42
CA ASP A 90 -6.72 9.71 -21.25
C ASP A 90 -6.43 10.01 -22.72
N LYS A 91 -5.67 11.10 -23.00
CA LYS A 91 -5.17 11.40 -24.35
C LYS A 91 -4.31 10.27 -24.92
N ALA A 92 -3.58 9.55 -24.09
CA ALA A 92 -2.80 8.39 -24.49
C ALA A 92 -3.64 7.12 -24.75
N GLY A 93 -4.96 7.18 -24.52
CA GLY A 93 -5.89 6.07 -24.68
C GLY A 93 -5.83 5.05 -23.55
N ALA A 94 -5.47 5.47 -22.33
CA ALA A 94 -5.41 4.56 -21.17
C ALA A 94 -6.81 4.14 -20.68
N PHE A 95 -7.83 4.97 -20.93
CA PHE A 95 -9.21 4.73 -20.52
C PHE A 95 -10.09 4.19 -21.65
N GLU A 96 -11.09 3.40 -21.25
CA GLU A 96 -12.28 3.06 -22.05
C GLU A 96 -13.50 3.28 -21.15
N GLY A 97 -14.26 4.34 -21.43
CA GLY A 97 -15.29 4.81 -20.51
C GLY A 97 -14.67 5.26 -19.18
N ASN A 98 -15.20 4.74 -18.07
CA ASN A 98 -14.73 5.03 -16.72
C ASN A 98 -13.57 4.13 -16.25
N PHE A 99 -13.12 3.18 -17.08
CA PHE A 99 -12.17 2.14 -16.68
C PHE A 99 -10.80 2.35 -17.28
N LEU A 100 -9.75 2.24 -16.45
CA LEU A 100 -8.36 2.22 -16.91
C LEU A 100 -8.03 0.86 -17.57
N ARG A 101 -8.52 0.65 -18.81
CA ARG A 101 -8.41 -0.62 -19.56
C ARG A 101 -7.03 -0.86 -20.16
N HIS A 102 -6.29 0.21 -20.46
CA HIS A 102 -4.97 0.12 -21.08
C HIS A 102 -3.88 0.73 -20.17
N PRO A 103 -3.64 0.15 -18.99
CA PRO A 103 -2.69 0.71 -18.01
C PRO A 103 -1.23 0.79 -18.50
N SER A 104 -0.86 0.06 -19.56
CA SER A 104 0.43 0.23 -20.25
C SER A 104 0.60 1.59 -20.90
N LYS A 105 -0.48 2.25 -21.31
CA LYS A 105 -0.48 3.59 -21.90
C LYS A 105 -0.04 4.69 -20.94
N VAL A 106 -0.08 4.43 -19.64
CA VAL A 106 0.50 5.35 -18.65
C VAL A 106 1.99 5.59 -18.93
N ALA A 107 2.72 4.57 -19.40
CA ALA A 107 4.14 4.68 -19.71
C ALA A 107 4.44 5.50 -20.97
N ASP A 108 3.46 5.73 -21.85
CA ASP A 108 3.62 6.54 -23.07
C ASP A 108 3.75 8.03 -22.72
N VAL A 109 3.12 8.47 -21.62
CA VAL A 109 3.15 9.87 -21.13
C VAL A 109 4.00 10.06 -19.87
N PHE A 110 4.05 9.03 -19.01
CA PHE A 110 4.87 9.00 -17.80
C PHE A 110 5.89 7.85 -17.92
N PRO A 111 6.97 8.01 -18.72
CA PRO A 111 7.89 6.93 -19.05
C PRO A 111 8.61 6.29 -17.85
N ARG A 112 8.69 6.97 -16.69
CA ARG A 112 9.20 6.39 -15.44
C ARG A 112 8.21 5.45 -14.75
N LEU A 113 6.95 5.39 -15.17
CA LEU A 113 5.91 4.49 -14.66
C LEU A 113 5.65 3.35 -15.64
N LYS A 114 6.51 2.33 -15.63
CA LYS A 114 6.36 1.19 -16.53
C LYS A 114 5.31 0.23 -15.99
N TRP A 115 4.17 0.13 -16.68
CA TRP A 115 3.37 -1.10 -16.62
C TRP A 115 4.26 -2.23 -17.13
N HIS A 116 4.19 -3.42 -16.56
CA HIS A 116 5.19 -4.50 -16.66
C HIS A 116 6.28 -4.41 -15.59
N TYR A 117 5.92 -4.87 -14.39
CA TYR A 117 6.89 -5.47 -13.48
C TYR A 117 7.07 -6.93 -13.91
N ASP A 118 8.31 -7.41 -14.02
CA ASP A 118 8.60 -8.81 -14.33
C ASP A 118 8.34 -9.73 -13.11
N TYR A 119 7.16 -9.58 -12.49
CA TYR A 119 6.81 -10.36 -11.31
C TYR A 119 6.21 -11.69 -11.74
N PHE A 120 6.91 -12.77 -11.41
CA PHE A 120 6.44 -14.13 -11.60
C PHE A 120 5.49 -14.51 -10.45
N VAL A 121 4.18 -14.45 -10.68
CA VAL A 121 3.18 -15.08 -9.79
C VAL A 121 2.73 -16.39 -10.43
N GLY A 122 3.00 -17.52 -9.78
CA GLY A 122 2.56 -18.83 -10.25
C GLY A 122 3.10 -19.20 -11.65
N GLY A 123 4.32 -18.78 -11.98
CA GLY A 123 4.95 -19.08 -13.27
C GLY A 123 4.59 -18.10 -14.41
N LYS A 124 3.82 -17.04 -14.14
CA LYS A 124 3.44 -16.04 -15.15
C LYS A 124 3.85 -14.63 -14.74
N LEU A 125 4.41 -13.90 -15.70
CA LEU A 125 4.65 -12.47 -15.61
C LEU A 125 3.33 -11.70 -15.55
N THR A 126 3.12 -10.91 -14.50
CA THR A 126 1.90 -10.10 -14.37
C THR A 126 2.13 -8.78 -13.64
N SER A 127 1.42 -7.74 -14.07
CA SER A 127 1.31 -6.44 -13.37
C SER A 127 -0.04 -6.30 -12.65
N LEU A 128 -0.86 -7.34 -12.71
CA LEU A 128 -2.14 -7.46 -12.01
C LEU A 128 -2.10 -8.70 -11.14
N VAL A 129 -2.16 -8.51 -9.83
CA VAL A 129 -2.22 -9.60 -8.86
C VAL A 129 -3.60 -9.59 -8.22
N ASN A 130 -4.29 -10.74 -8.27
CA ASN A 130 -5.64 -10.89 -7.72
C ASN A 130 -5.61 -11.84 -6.51
N TRP A 131 -6.09 -11.33 -5.38
CA TRP A 131 -6.23 -11.98 -4.09
C TRP A 131 -7.66 -11.87 -3.54
N ARG A 132 -8.69 -11.57 -4.36
CA ARG A 132 -10.07 -11.49 -3.87
C ARG A 132 -10.55 -12.80 -3.23
N ASN A 133 -10.08 -13.93 -3.76
CA ASN A 133 -10.53 -15.27 -3.36
C ASN A 133 -9.50 -16.04 -2.51
N ARG A 134 -8.41 -15.40 -2.09
CA ARG A 134 -7.34 -16.02 -1.28
C ARG A 134 -6.55 -14.95 -0.52
N PRO A 135 -5.92 -15.23 0.62
CA PRO A 135 -5.09 -14.23 1.29
C PRO A 135 -4.02 -13.66 0.35
N ALA A 136 -3.75 -12.37 0.53
CA ALA A 136 -2.64 -11.70 -0.12
C ALA A 136 -1.31 -12.34 0.28
N ASP A 137 -0.42 -12.43 -0.69
CA ASP A 137 0.95 -12.86 -0.45
C ASP A 137 1.77 -11.66 0.01
N MET A 138 1.93 -11.57 1.33
CA MET A 138 2.63 -10.45 1.96
C MET A 138 4.14 -10.47 1.68
N GLY A 139 4.72 -11.62 1.31
CA GLY A 139 6.12 -11.69 0.88
C GLY A 139 6.36 -10.93 -0.42
N ILE A 140 5.42 -11.02 -1.36
CA ILE A 140 5.41 -10.23 -2.61
C ILE A 140 5.37 -8.74 -2.26
N LEU A 141 4.38 -8.32 -1.47
CA LEU A 141 4.17 -6.91 -1.16
C LEU A 141 5.34 -6.33 -0.36
N ALA A 142 5.87 -7.07 0.61
CA ALA A 142 7.06 -6.69 1.38
C ALA A 142 8.27 -6.44 0.47
N THR A 143 8.52 -7.33 -0.49
CA THR A 143 9.63 -7.21 -1.44
C THR A 143 9.48 -5.97 -2.32
N LEU A 144 8.29 -5.72 -2.85
CA LEU A 144 8.02 -4.56 -3.69
C LEU A 144 8.20 -3.24 -2.90
N LEU A 145 7.67 -3.19 -1.68
CA LEU A 145 7.71 -2.01 -0.81
C LEU A 145 9.12 -1.65 -0.31
N GLN A 146 10.11 -2.53 -0.43
CA GLN A 146 11.52 -2.18 -0.19
C GLN A 146 12.05 -1.17 -1.21
N THR A 147 11.44 -1.09 -2.40
CA THR A 147 11.96 -0.31 -3.53
C THR A 147 11.07 0.86 -3.92
N GLN A 148 9.75 0.74 -3.77
CA GLN A 148 8.80 1.77 -4.18
C GLN A 148 7.42 1.60 -3.52
N PRO A 149 6.59 2.65 -3.49
CA PRO A 149 5.16 2.51 -3.20
C PRO A 149 4.46 1.62 -4.22
N VAL A 150 3.35 1.00 -3.80
CA VAL A 150 2.57 0.07 -4.63
C VAL A 150 1.09 0.41 -4.56
N VAL A 151 0.40 0.42 -5.70
CA VAL A 151 -1.07 0.58 -5.71
C VAL A 151 -1.70 -0.75 -5.35
N VAL A 152 -2.46 -0.76 -4.26
CA VAL A 152 -3.13 -1.95 -3.73
C VAL A 152 -4.65 -1.79 -3.78
N GLU A 153 -5.33 -2.89 -4.01
CA GLU A 153 -6.79 -2.98 -3.92
C GLU A 153 -7.19 -3.45 -2.54
N VAL A 154 -8.21 -2.81 -1.96
CA VAL A 154 -8.85 -3.18 -0.70
C VAL A 154 -10.37 -3.18 -0.88
N ASP A 155 -11.06 -3.78 0.09
CA ASP A 155 -12.51 -3.69 0.22
C ASP A 155 -12.86 -2.39 0.96
N PHE A 156 -13.62 -1.49 0.35
CA PHE A 156 -13.96 -0.18 0.93
C PHE A 156 -14.88 -0.33 2.13
N ASP A 157 -15.94 -1.12 1.98
CA ASP A 157 -16.82 -1.51 3.07
C ASP A 157 -16.72 -3.01 3.30
N GLY A 158 -15.66 -3.40 4.00
CA GLY A 158 -15.52 -4.79 4.40
C GLY A 158 -16.67 -5.27 5.31
N ALA A 159 -17.60 -4.44 5.78
CA ALA A 159 -18.65 -4.89 6.70
C ALA A 159 -19.74 -5.74 6.03
N ASP A 160 -19.95 -5.66 4.72
CA ASP A 160 -20.94 -6.49 4.02
C ASP A 160 -20.29 -7.65 3.22
N SER A 161 -21.06 -8.28 2.33
CA SER A 161 -20.57 -9.40 1.51
C SER A 161 -20.12 -8.98 0.11
N ASP A 162 -20.45 -7.76 -0.29
CA ASP A 162 -20.14 -7.22 -1.60
C ASP A 162 -18.74 -6.62 -1.58
N VAL A 163 -18.03 -6.73 -2.69
CA VAL A 163 -16.68 -6.17 -2.79
C VAL A 163 -16.80 -4.76 -3.32
N ASP A 164 -16.65 -3.78 -2.43
CA ASP A 164 -16.59 -2.38 -2.80
C ASP A 164 -15.15 -2.02 -3.15
N GLN A 165 -14.80 -2.20 -4.42
CA GLN A 165 -13.44 -1.99 -4.89
C GLN A 165 -12.92 -0.58 -4.56
N HIS A 166 -11.83 -0.51 -3.80
CA HIS A 166 -11.09 0.72 -3.55
C HIS A 166 -9.60 0.54 -3.76
N PHE A 167 -8.92 1.60 -4.19
CA PHE A 167 -7.48 1.60 -4.44
C PHE A 167 -6.79 2.59 -3.53
N VAL A 168 -5.73 2.13 -2.87
CA VAL A 168 -4.87 2.95 -2.01
C VAL A 168 -3.40 2.78 -2.42
N LEU A 169 -2.55 3.71 -2.01
CA LEU A 169 -1.10 3.60 -2.24
C LEU A 169 -0.44 3.03 -0.99
N ALA A 170 0.02 1.78 -1.02
CA ALA A 170 0.84 1.21 0.04
C ALA A 170 2.23 1.85 0.04
N LEU A 171 2.67 2.25 1.24
CA LEU A 171 3.92 2.99 1.46
C LEU A 171 4.97 2.14 2.18
N ALA A 172 4.55 1.35 3.16
CA ALA A 172 5.45 0.50 3.93
C ALA A 172 4.69 -0.68 4.54
N TYR A 173 5.36 -1.82 4.67
CA TYR A 173 4.84 -3.00 5.34
C TYR A 173 5.77 -3.38 6.49
N ARG A 174 5.19 -3.77 7.63
CA ARG A 174 5.91 -4.26 8.79
C ARG A 174 5.26 -5.55 9.28
N PRO A 175 5.96 -6.68 9.23
CA PRO A 175 5.45 -7.89 9.84
C PRO A 175 5.39 -7.73 11.36
N ASP A 176 4.39 -8.32 12.01
CA ASP A 176 4.38 -8.47 13.46
C ASP A 176 4.96 -9.85 13.84
N PRO A 177 6.24 -9.92 14.26
CA PRO A 177 6.87 -11.18 14.59
C PRO A 177 6.37 -11.79 15.91
N LEU A 178 5.64 -11.03 16.73
CA LEU A 178 5.17 -11.48 18.04
C LEU A 178 3.82 -12.20 17.93
N SER A 179 2.81 -11.53 17.36
CA SER A 179 1.50 -12.17 17.18
C SER A 179 1.42 -13.02 15.93
N GLY A 180 2.17 -12.68 14.87
CA GLY A 180 2.03 -13.26 13.54
C GLY A 180 0.65 -13.01 12.90
N VAL A 181 -0.14 -12.08 13.44
CA VAL A 181 -1.53 -11.79 13.03
C VAL A 181 -1.73 -10.31 12.70
N ASP A 182 -1.08 -9.42 13.44
CA ASP A 182 -1.31 -7.96 13.40
C ASP A 182 -0.17 -7.20 12.71
N ASP A 183 0.20 -7.65 11.50
CA ASP A 183 1.08 -6.89 10.62
C ASP A 183 0.56 -5.44 10.41
N GLU A 184 1.46 -4.54 10.06
CA GLU A 184 1.11 -3.17 9.69
C GLU A 184 1.35 -2.94 8.19
N LEU A 185 0.35 -2.37 7.53
CA LEU A 185 0.50 -1.82 6.18
C LEU A 185 0.14 -0.34 6.21
N LEU A 186 1.15 0.50 6.10
CA LEU A 186 0.98 1.95 5.96
C LEU A 186 0.53 2.26 4.54
N ILE A 187 -0.54 3.02 4.42
CA ILE A 187 -1.15 3.42 3.17
C ILE A 187 -1.32 4.94 3.10
N LEU A 188 -1.42 5.47 1.89
CA LEU A 188 -2.02 6.77 1.57
C LEU A 188 -3.35 6.49 0.89
N ASP A 189 -4.44 6.84 1.56
CA ASP A 189 -5.79 6.63 1.05
C ASP A 189 -6.25 7.84 0.22
N PRO A 190 -6.51 7.69 -1.09
CA PRO A 190 -6.99 8.79 -1.92
C PRO A 190 -8.41 9.25 -1.58
N PHE A 191 -9.22 8.45 -0.88
CA PHE A 191 -10.56 8.89 -0.48
C PHE A 191 -10.52 9.97 0.59
N THR A 192 -9.58 9.87 1.53
CA THR A 192 -9.39 10.85 2.61
C THR A 192 -8.19 11.79 2.39
N GLY A 193 -7.25 11.43 1.51
CA GLY A 193 -5.97 12.12 1.35
C GLY A 193 -5.04 11.96 2.55
N ARG A 194 -5.26 10.95 3.40
CA ARG A 194 -4.50 10.75 4.65
C ARG A 194 -3.62 9.51 4.58
N ARG A 195 -2.50 9.58 5.28
CA ARG A 195 -1.67 8.41 5.58
C ARG A 195 -2.21 7.71 6.83
N SER A 196 -2.40 6.40 6.77
CA SER A 196 -3.03 5.59 7.83
C SER A 196 -2.60 4.13 7.74
N ASN A 197 -3.08 3.28 8.63
CA ASN A 197 -2.87 1.84 8.58
C ASN A 197 -4.09 1.16 7.94
N VAL A 198 -3.85 0.22 7.01
CA VAL A 198 -4.92 -0.50 6.31
C VAL A 198 -5.92 -1.18 7.27
N LEU A 199 -5.45 -1.63 8.44
CA LEU A 199 -6.31 -2.27 9.42
C LEU A 199 -7.22 -1.30 10.17
N VAL A 200 -6.79 -0.04 10.30
CA VAL A 200 -7.61 1.00 10.93
C VAL A 200 -8.78 1.37 10.02
N ASP A 201 -8.54 1.43 8.71
CA ASP A 201 -9.52 1.96 7.77
C ASP A 201 -10.36 0.86 7.09
N TYR A 202 -9.82 -0.34 6.85
CA TYR A 202 -10.44 -1.34 5.96
C TYR A 202 -10.53 -2.77 6.54
N PHE A 203 -10.11 -3.00 7.79
CA PHE A 203 -10.23 -4.34 8.36
C PHE A 203 -11.69 -4.68 8.68
N ASN A 204 -12.17 -5.83 8.18
CA ASN A 204 -13.45 -6.38 8.58
C ASN A 204 -13.32 -7.24 9.85
N PRO A 205 -13.84 -6.79 11.01
CA PRO A 205 -13.75 -7.57 12.25
C PRO A 205 -14.60 -8.85 12.23
N LYS A 206 -15.56 -9.01 11.32
CA LYS A 206 -16.36 -10.25 11.19
C LYS A 206 -15.50 -11.45 10.80
N TRP A 207 -14.36 -11.26 10.14
CA TRP A 207 -13.44 -12.35 9.82
C TRP A 207 -12.85 -13.04 11.05
N MET A 208 -12.67 -12.29 12.15
CA MET A 208 -12.23 -12.88 13.42
C MET A 208 -13.34 -13.69 14.09
N ARG A 209 -14.59 -13.22 14.01
CA ARG A 209 -15.73 -13.84 14.71
C ARG A 209 -16.13 -15.18 14.08
N ASN A 210 -15.99 -15.29 12.77
CA ASN A 210 -16.43 -16.48 12.03
C ASN A 210 -15.32 -17.55 11.89
N ASN A 211 -14.17 -17.38 12.56
CA ASN A 211 -13.00 -18.25 12.45
C ASN A 211 -12.56 -18.49 10.99
N THR A 212 -12.75 -17.48 10.12
CA THR A 212 -12.45 -17.60 8.69
C THR A 212 -10.98 -17.30 8.37
N MET A 213 -10.25 -16.71 9.33
CA MET A 213 -8.80 -16.61 9.26
C MET A 213 -8.16 -17.97 9.54
N LYS A 214 -7.44 -18.49 8.54
CA LYS A 214 -6.69 -19.74 8.67
C LYS A 214 -5.36 -19.49 9.42
N PRO A 215 -4.79 -20.50 10.09
CA PRO A 215 -3.45 -20.40 10.68
C PRO A 215 -2.43 -19.87 9.67
N GLY A 216 -1.60 -18.92 10.10
CA GLY A 216 -0.58 -18.26 9.27
C GLY A 216 -1.10 -17.12 8.39
N GLN A 217 -2.39 -16.79 8.44
CA GLN A 217 -2.92 -15.57 7.80
C GLN A 217 -2.82 -14.38 8.77
N THR A 218 -2.36 -13.25 8.24
CA THR A 218 -2.39 -11.98 8.98
C THR A 218 -3.63 -11.19 8.60
N ARG A 219 -4.09 -10.26 9.46
CA ARG A 219 -5.25 -9.41 9.16
C ARG A 219 -5.03 -8.60 7.89
N VAL A 220 -3.82 -8.08 7.70
CA VAL A 220 -3.43 -7.35 6.49
C VAL A 220 -3.57 -8.25 5.26
N SER A 221 -3.05 -9.49 5.34
CA SER A 221 -3.17 -10.44 4.23
C SER A 221 -4.61 -10.72 3.83
N ARG A 222 -5.56 -10.58 4.76
CA ARG A 222 -6.98 -10.78 4.49
C ARG A 222 -7.66 -9.53 3.94
N THR A 223 -7.21 -8.34 4.34
CA THR A 223 -7.75 -7.05 3.87
C THR A 223 -7.30 -6.70 2.45
N VAL A 224 -6.07 -7.03 2.06
CA VAL A 224 -5.56 -6.70 0.72
C VAL A 224 -6.13 -7.67 -0.32
N MET A 225 -6.75 -7.12 -1.35
CA MET A 225 -7.49 -7.88 -2.37
C MET A 225 -6.76 -8.01 -3.71
N GLY A 226 -5.75 -7.18 -3.95
CA GLY A 226 -4.97 -7.23 -5.17
C GLY A 226 -3.94 -6.13 -5.28
N LEU A 227 -3.15 -6.17 -6.36
CA LEU A 227 -2.12 -5.19 -6.68
C LEU A 227 -2.25 -4.74 -8.13
N ARG A 228 -1.93 -3.47 -8.38
CA ARG A 228 -1.64 -2.93 -9.70
C ARG A 228 -0.23 -2.38 -9.71
N LEU A 229 0.62 -2.94 -10.57
CA LEU A 229 2.05 -2.69 -10.55
C LEU A 229 2.48 -1.80 -11.71
N TRP A 230 2.93 -0.60 -11.37
CA TRP A 230 3.79 0.22 -12.23
C TRP A 230 5.17 0.26 -11.59
N GLN A 231 6.18 -0.22 -12.30
CA GLN A 231 7.58 -0.07 -11.87
C GLN A 231 7.99 1.40 -12.03
N VAL A 232 8.57 1.95 -10.96
CA VAL A 232 9.17 3.28 -10.98
C VAL A 232 10.64 3.15 -11.39
N VAL A 233 10.98 3.74 -12.53
CA VAL A 233 12.35 3.73 -13.07
C VAL A 233 12.96 5.11 -12.89
N PHE A 234 14.03 5.19 -12.08
CA PHE A 234 14.84 6.39 -11.97
C PHE A 234 15.99 6.32 -12.98
N ASP A 235 16.15 7.36 -13.80
CA ASP A 235 17.32 7.46 -14.68
C ASP A 235 18.51 7.94 -13.84
N THR A 236 19.36 7.00 -13.42
CA THR A 236 20.55 7.30 -12.62
C THR A 236 21.63 8.06 -13.40
N ARG A 237 21.48 8.24 -14.72
CA ARG A 237 22.49 8.88 -15.56
C ARG A 237 22.25 10.37 -15.82
N ASN A 238 21.07 10.89 -15.50
CA ASN A 238 20.66 12.27 -15.82
C ASN A 238 20.12 13.06 -14.62
N GLU A 239 20.03 12.47 -13.43
CA GLU A 239 19.83 13.29 -12.23
C GLU A 239 21.17 14.00 -11.96
N PRO A 240 21.22 15.35 -11.90
CA PRO A 240 22.43 16.04 -11.51
C PRO A 240 22.93 15.42 -10.21
N LEU A 241 24.21 15.04 -10.16
CA LEU A 241 24.83 14.68 -8.89
C LEU A 241 24.50 15.82 -7.92
N PRO A 242 23.96 15.52 -6.73
CA PRO A 242 23.69 16.57 -5.76
C PRO A 242 24.99 17.35 -5.56
N ASP A 243 24.91 18.67 -5.74
CA ASP A 243 26.01 19.58 -5.47
C ASP A 243 26.56 19.20 -4.07
N PRO A 244 27.84 18.85 -3.94
CA PRO A 244 28.40 18.51 -2.63
C PRO A 244 28.04 19.64 -1.69
N SER A 245 27.28 19.34 -0.63
CA SER A 245 26.86 20.37 0.32
C SER A 245 28.09 21.17 0.76
N PRO A 246 28.02 22.51 0.79
CA PRO A 246 29.13 23.33 1.26
C PRO A 246 29.49 23.05 2.73
N ASP A 247 28.62 22.34 3.45
CA ASP A 247 28.77 21.95 4.86
C ASP A 247 29.16 20.47 5.05
N GLY A 248 29.62 19.78 4.01
CA GLY A 248 30.30 18.50 4.21
C GLY A 248 31.51 18.71 5.14
N PRO A 249 31.73 17.85 6.16
CA PRO A 249 32.95 17.95 6.96
C PRO A 249 34.13 17.93 5.97
N ALA A 250 35.03 18.91 6.08
CA ALA A 250 36.25 18.96 5.30
C ALA A 250 36.87 17.55 5.32
N ASP A 251 37.25 17.05 4.13
CA ASP A 251 37.95 15.78 4.01
C ASP A 251 39.01 15.71 5.12
N PRO A 252 38.99 14.68 5.99
CA PRO A 252 40.03 14.56 6.99
C PRO A 252 41.38 14.59 6.25
N GLU A 253 42.29 15.44 6.72
CA GLU A 253 43.67 15.44 6.26
C GLU A 253 44.16 13.99 6.18
N PRO A 254 44.89 13.61 5.12
CA PRO A 254 45.34 12.24 4.95
C PRO A 254 46.12 11.80 6.19
N GLU A 255 45.51 10.92 7.01
CA GLU A 255 46.17 10.32 8.16
C GLU A 255 47.44 9.64 7.69
N GLU A 256 48.56 9.95 8.35
CA GLU A 256 49.82 9.25 8.16
C GLU A 256 49.59 7.73 8.27
N PRO A 257 50.17 6.93 7.35
CA PRO A 257 49.94 5.49 7.35
C PRO A 257 50.39 4.89 8.68
N PRO A 258 49.54 4.07 9.34
CA PRO A 258 49.87 3.51 10.64
C PRO A 258 51.11 2.61 10.53
N GLN A 259 52.06 2.84 11.43
CA GLN A 259 53.24 2.01 11.58
C GLN A 259 52.81 0.56 11.86
N ARG A 260 53.31 -0.37 11.03
CA ARG A 260 53.04 -1.81 11.13
C ARG A 260 53.40 -2.35 12.52
N ALA A 261 52.39 -2.74 13.29
CA ALA A 261 52.56 -3.64 14.42
C ALA A 261 52.85 -5.08 13.92
N PRO A 262 53.64 -5.88 14.66
CA PRO A 262 54.03 -7.22 14.24
C PRO A 262 52.85 -8.20 14.23
N GLN A 263 52.73 -8.95 13.14
CA GLN A 263 51.74 -10.01 12.93
C GLN A 263 51.84 -11.09 14.03
N ARG A 264 50.77 -11.27 14.81
CA ARG A 264 50.57 -12.48 15.60
C ARG A 264 49.95 -13.56 14.72
N VAL A 265 50.58 -14.73 14.70
CA VAL A 265 50.13 -15.95 14.04
C VAL A 265 48.81 -16.42 14.67
N ALA A 266 47.74 -16.47 13.87
CA ALA A 266 46.46 -17.02 14.29
C ALA A 266 46.51 -18.56 14.26
N GLN A 267 46.17 -19.18 15.39
CA GLN A 267 45.92 -20.62 15.49
C GLN A 267 44.49 -20.93 15.03
N SER A 268 44.34 -21.95 14.19
CA SER A 268 43.06 -22.42 13.66
C SER A 268 42.16 -23.01 14.75
N PRO A 269 40.87 -22.67 14.81
CA PRO A 269 39.94 -23.33 15.72
C PRO A 269 39.54 -24.72 15.18
N GLN A 270 39.66 -25.72 16.05
CA GLN A 270 39.18 -27.08 15.83
C GLN A 270 37.64 -27.12 15.82
N MET A 271 37.09 -27.78 14.80
CA MET A 271 35.66 -28.12 14.67
C MET A 271 35.34 -29.35 15.54
N GLY A 272 34.44 -29.19 16.51
CA GLY A 272 33.83 -30.28 17.28
C GLY A 272 32.51 -30.76 16.65
N PRO A 273 32.11 -32.03 16.85
CA PRO A 273 31.10 -32.68 16.01
C PRO A 273 29.64 -32.51 16.47
N TYR A 274 28.79 -32.48 15.44
CA TYR A 274 27.35 -32.77 15.36
C TYR A 274 26.69 -33.50 16.55
N LEU A 275 25.60 -32.90 17.06
CA LEU A 275 24.58 -33.58 17.86
C LEU A 275 23.28 -33.78 17.06
N ARG A 276 22.67 -34.95 17.28
CA ARG A 276 21.54 -35.55 16.56
C ARG A 276 20.16 -34.97 16.96
N PRO A 277 19.12 -35.15 16.11
CA PRO A 277 17.75 -34.75 16.39
C PRO A 277 16.96 -35.83 17.15
N GLY A 278 16.11 -35.43 18.10
CA GLY A 278 15.07 -36.31 18.67
C GLY A 278 14.70 -36.05 20.13
N VAL A 279 13.86 -35.05 20.40
CA VAL A 279 13.04 -34.98 21.63
C VAL A 279 11.65 -34.42 21.26
N PRO A 280 10.55 -35.14 21.56
CA PRO A 280 9.18 -34.62 21.39
C PRO A 280 8.77 -33.77 22.60
N LEU A 281 8.07 -32.66 22.36
CA LEU A 281 7.47 -31.82 23.40
C LEU A 281 6.03 -32.29 23.71
N PRO A 282 5.62 -32.35 25.00
CA PRO A 282 4.29 -32.79 25.39
C PRO A 282 3.25 -31.66 25.35
N TRP A 283 2.02 -32.04 24.99
CA TRP A 283 0.80 -31.25 25.12
C TRP A 283 0.43 -30.98 26.59
N SER A 284 -0.08 -29.79 26.88
CA SER A 284 -0.92 -29.55 28.05
C SER A 284 -2.05 -28.58 27.71
N SER A 285 -3.27 -29.13 27.72
CA SER A 285 -4.56 -28.47 27.65
C SER A 285 -4.85 -27.71 28.95
N GLY A 286 -5.05 -26.40 28.85
CA GLY A 286 -5.55 -25.55 29.93
C GLY A 286 -6.67 -24.67 29.41
N GLY A 287 -7.92 -25.08 29.66
CA GLY A 287 -9.12 -24.31 29.32
C GLY A 287 -9.31 -23.15 30.29
N VAL A 288 -9.51 -21.95 29.75
CA VAL A 288 -9.96 -20.77 30.50
C VAL A 288 -11.32 -20.37 29.95
N SER A 289 -12.34 -20.43 30.80
CA SER A 289 -13.69 -19.94 30.49
C SER A 289 -13.70 -18.42 30.37
N VAL A 290 -14.19 -17.92 29.24
CA VAL A 290 -14.47 -16.49 29.02
C VAL A 290 -15.94 -16.22 29.37
N PRO A 291 -16.26 -15.19 30.19
CA PRO A 291 -17.64 -14.85 30.51
C PRO A 291 -18.38 -14.26 29.29
N GLN A 292 -19.65 -14.64 29.13
CA GLN A 292 -20.51 -14.07 28.09
C GLN A 292 -20.83 -12.59 28.36
N PRO A 293 -20.86 -11.73 27.32
CA PRO A 293 -21.34 -10.35 27.45
C PRO A 293 -22.88 -10.30 27.57
N PRO A 294 -23.42 -9.26 28.22
CA PRO A 294 -24.86 -9.10 28.40
C PRO A 294 -25.60 -8.87 27.07
N PRO A 295 -26.90 -9.24 26.98
CA PRO A 295 -27.69 -9.04 25.77
C PRO A 295 -27.92 -7.55 25.49
N ARG A 296 -27.86 -7.17 24.20
CA ARG A 296 -28.18 -5.82 23.73
C ARG A 296 -29.71 -5.62 23.65
N PRO A 297 -30.20 -4.39 23.88
CA PRO A 297 -31.61 -4.06 23.74
C PRO A 297 -32.07 -4.11 22.27
N ALA A 298 -33.33 -4.48 22.07
CA ALA A 298 -33.98 -4.62 20.77
C ALA A 298 -34.06 -3.28 20.03
N ALA A 299 -33.77 -3.30 18.73
CA ALA A 299 -33.96 -2.17 17.84
C ALA A 299 -35.46 -2.01 17.53
N THR A 300 -35.98 -0.80 17.70
CA THR A 300 -37.30 -0.37 17.25
C THR A 300 -37.24 0.00 15.77
N ASP A 301 -38.10 -0.62 14.96
CA ASP A 301 -38.36 -0.22 13.58
C ASP A 301 -38.98 1.18 13.50
N PRO A 302 -38.53 2.04 12.57
CA PRO A 302 -39.34 3.13 12.07
C PRO A 302 -40.05 2.69 10.79
N ASP A 303 -41.35 2.45 10.96
CA ASP A 303 -42.39 2.49 9.93
C ASP A 303 -42.47 3.90 9.31
N GLY A 304 -42.77 3.99 8.02
CA GLY A 304 -42.83 5.25 7.30
C GLY A 304 -42.95 5.08 5.78
N GLY A 305 -44.14 4.70 5.33
CA GLY A 305 -44.50 4.58 3.92
C GLY A 305 -44.92 5.89 3.24
N GLU A 306 -45.36 5.69 1.98
CA GLU A 306 -46.08 6.57 1.03
C GLU A 306 -45.24 7.35 -0.02
N PRO A 307 -45.84 7.69 -1.19
CA PRO A 307 -46.51 6.78 -2.13
C PRO A 307 -46.07 7.02 -3.60
N ALA A 308 -46.55 6.13 -4.49
CA ALA A 308 -46.38 6.20 -5.94
C ALA A 308 -47.06 7.42 -6.56
N GLY A 309 -46.34 8.12 -7.45
CA GLY A 309 -46.86 9.16 -8.33
C GLY A 309 -46.68 8.76 -9.79
N GLU A 310 -47.80 8.45 -10.43
CA GLU A 310 -47.98 8.14 -11.84
C GLU A 310 -48.11 9.46 -12.62
N ALA A 311 -47.32 9.67 -13.69
CA ALA A 311 -47.55 10.74 -14.65
C ALA A 311 -47.12 10.28 -16.05
N ALA A 312 -48.09 10.35 -16.96
CA ALA A 312 -48.03 9.98 -18.36
C ALA A 312 -47.15 10.94 -19.18
N GLU A 313 -46.45 10.40 -20.18
CA GLU A 313 -45.81 11.18 -21.23
C GLU A 313 -46.35 10.79 -22.61
N SER A 314 -46.86 11.81 -23.29
CA SER A 314 -47.49 11.84 -24.60
C SER A 314 -46.49 11.70 -25.75
N ALA A 315 -46.87 10.94 -26.78
CA ALA A 315 -46.16 10.87 -28.07
C ALA A 315 -46.41 12.12 -28.92
N PRO A 316 -45.44 12.59 -29.74
CA PRO A 316 -45.69 13.61 -30.75
C PRO A 316 -46.12 12.99 -32.09
N ALA A 317 -47.12 13.62 -32.70
CA ALA A 317 -47.45 13.48 -34.11
C ALA A 317 -46.48 14.34 -34.95
N SER A 318 -46.13 13.84 -36.13
CA SER A 318 -45.44 14.60 -37.18
C SER A 318 -46.19 14.42 -38.50
N ASP A 319 -46.55 15.55 -39.09
CA ASP A 319 -46.82 15.73 -40.53
C ASP A 319 -45.56 15.48 -41.37
#